data_AF-A0A3B3WW84-F1
#
_entry.id   AF-A0A3B3WW84-F1
#
_cell.length_a   1.000
_cell.length_b   1.000
_cell.length_c   1.000
_cell.angle_alpha   90.00
_cell.angle_beta   90.00
_cell.angle_gamma   90.00
#
_symmetry.space_group_name_H-M   'P 1'
#
loop_
_entity.id
_entity.type
_entity.pdbx_description
1 polymer ?
#
loop_
_entity_poly.entity_id
_entity_poly.type
_entity_poly.pdbx_seq_one_letter_code
_entity_poly.pdbx_strand_id
1 'polypeptide(L)'
;MEESFRCVSLCDPEGVHAFILVLPVGPLTDEDKGELHTIQDTFSSRVNDFTIILFTTDPEHPDVGNFIENKDIQDLLQICGGRYLVLNIRDRRQIRGLMETVERNREKLFSYTTKTLLWGQMEEKLQLQNKLKQFESKTPVTDPEQIPVSDCLRIVLIGKTGCGKSSSGNTILGRKQFEAKASQQSITKNCQKAQTEIGGRSVVVVDTPGLFDNTLSPDQVEEELLKCMSLLAPGPHVFLLVMQVGRFTEEEKQTLKKMKNIFGKNSEDFTLILFTGGDKLKYEDKTIEQYLSEGRDESFMKVIRDCGGRYHVFNNYDKQNRSQTNELIQKINKMVEKNKGKCFTSEMLQEAEAAIQREVRRILEEKEGEMKRLREELQKKHEEETEPLRRKMEEQREEMEKERKQREEQFKEMEENNWKEREQKEREQREREKEEKKRKEEEERQHHQWEKERQALEKKIKQESEEKETIDRKLEEKRKQMEEKRDAWETERKEWWEKRHQEDGERREELKRLQEKYEKEREKYENQRREDEERRREVEKERKELEEKYQKQLEEVKRKFEDEARKQAEEFNEFKQKYKKKFSAFLQKHEKEMKEKQQIEIREKPKVKQLNR
;
A
#
# COMPACT_ATOMS: atom_id res chain seq x y z
N MET A 1 2.01 -12.75 -17.29
CA MET A 1 2.26 -12.87 -15.83
C MET A 1 3.74 -12.70 -15.50
N GLU A 2 4.66 -13.46 -16.12
CA GLU A 2 6.10 -13.33 -15.87
C GLU A 2 6.66 -11.95 -16.26
N GLU A 3 6.24 -11.41 -17.42
CA GLU A 3 6.64 -10.06 -17.85
C GLU A 3 6.03 -8.95 -16.99
N SER A 4 4.79 -9.12 -16.55
CA SER A 4 4.07 -8.18 -15.69
C SER A 4 4.73 -8.05 -14.31
N PHE A 5 5.10 -9.19 -13.73
CA PHE A 5 5.86 -9.24 -12.48
C PHE A 5 7.26 -8.64 -12.67
N ARG A 6 7.89 -8.89 -13.83
CA ARG A 6 9.17 -8.27 -14.19
C ARG A 6 9.06 -6.73 -14.27
N CYS A 7 7.99 -6.18 -14.84
CA CYS A 7 7.77 -4.74 -14.91
C CYS A 7 7.68 -4.07 -13.53
N VAL A 8 6.99 -4.70 -12.57
CA VAL A 8 6.85 -4.15 -11.21
C VAL A 8 8.14 -4.34 -10.40
N SER A 9 8.77 -5.52 -10.49
CA SER A 9 10.01 -5.82 -9.75
C SER A 9 11.21 -4.98 -10.20
N LEU A 10 11.20 -4.44 -11.41
CA LEU A 10 12.22 -3.46 -11.85
C LEU A 10 12.19 -2.15 -11.05
N CYS A 11 11.09 -1.87 -10.37
CA CYS A 11 10.92 -0.68 -9.54
C CYS A 11 11.03 -0.99 -8.03
N ASP A 12 11.26 -2.25 -7.62
CA ASP A 12 11.43 -2.58 -6.20
C ASP A 12 12.82 -2.12 -5.68
N PRO A 13 12.93 -1.66 -4.42
CA PRO A 13 11.87 -1.62 -3.38
C PRO A 13 10.97 -0.38 -3.43
N GLU A 14 11.31 0.65 -4.20
CA GLU A 14 10.58 1.93 -4.21
C GLU A 14 9.17 1.82 -4.80
N GLY A 15 8.89 0.80 -5.60
CA GLY A 15 7.61 0.50 -6.23
C GLY A 15 7.23 1.46 -7.37
N VAL A 16 6.16 1.10 -8.08
CA VAL A 16 5.56 1.92 -9.13
C VAL A 16 4.67 2.98 -8.49
N HIS A 17 4.99 4.25 -8.73
CA HIS A 17 4.29 5.38 -8.10
C HIS A 17 2.99 5.78 -8.81
N ALA A 18 2.90 5.52 -10.12
CA ALA A 18 1.70 5.75 -10.90
C ALA A 18 1.69 4.84 -12.14
N PHE A 19 0.50 4.35 -12.49
CA PHE A 19 0.21 3.79 -13.81
C PHE A 19 -0.48 4.88 -14.63
N ILE A 20 -0.06 5.07 -15.88
CA ILE A 20 -0.64 6.11 -16.74
C ILE A 20 -1.37 5.42 -17.87
N LEU A 21 -2.71 5.55 -17.88
CA LEU A 21 -3.55 5.09 -18.99
C LEU A 21 -3.79 6.27 -19.93
N VAL A 22 -3.26 6.19 -21.16
CA VAL A 22 -3.31 7.29 -22.11
C VAL A 22 -4.46 7.08 -23.08
N LEU A 23 -5.42 8.01 -23.11
CA LEU A 23 -6.62 7.93 -23.94
C LEU A 23 -6.77 9.20 -24.79
N PRO A 24 -7.36 9.14 -26.00
CA PRO A 24 -7.74 10.34 -26.73
C PRO A 24 -8.94 11.03 -26.07
N VAL A 25 -9.07 12.34 -26.24
CA VAL A 25 -10.31 13.06 -25.89
C VAL A 25 -11.43 12.65 -26.84
N GLY A 26 -12.47 12.01 -26.30
CA GLY A 26 -13.60 11.51 -27.07
C GLY A 26 -14.33 10.39 -26.33
N PRO A 27 -15.39 9.81 -26.90
CA PRO A 27 -16.06 8.64 -26.32
C PRO A 27 -15.11 7.43 -26.29
N LEU A 28 -15.18 6.64 -25.21
CA LEU A 28 -14.37 5.42 -25.08
C LEU A 28 -14.78 4.38 -26.13
N THR A 29 -13.78 3.83 -26.81
CA THR A 29 -13.94 2.69 -27.70
C THR A 29 -13.97 1.38 -26.91
N ASP A 30 -14.39 0.29 -27.56
CA ASP A 30 -14.34 -1.04 -26.95
C ASP A 30 -12.89 -1.50 -26.70
N GLU A 31 -11.93 -0.98 -27.47
CA GLU A 31 -10.50 -1.20 -27.26
C GLU A 31 -10.03 -0.52 -25.97
N ASP A 32 -10.37 0.75 -25.76
CA ASP A 32 -10.04 1.48 -24.52
C ASP A 32 -10.61 0.78 -23.26
N LYS A 33 -11.83 0.25 -23.36
CA LYS A 33 -12.47 -0.52 -22.29
C LYS A 33 -11.78 -1.86 -22.07
N GLY A 34 -11.33 -2.52 -23.14
CA GLY A 34 -10.57 -3.78 -23.10
C GLY A 34 -9.16 -3.62 -22.52
N GLU A 35 -8.50 -2.49 -22.76
CA GLU A 35 -7.18 -2.20 -22.19
C GLU A 35 -7.22 -2.06 -20.67
N LEU A 36 -8.20 -1.34 -20.12
CA LEU A 36 -8.38 -1.23 -18.67
C LEU A 36 -8.58 -2.61 -18.04
N HIS A 37 -9.44 -3.44 -18.64
CA HIS A 37 -9.69 -4.80 -18.16
C HIS A 37 -8.40 -5.63 -18.20
N THR A 38 -7.61 -5.51 -19.27
CA THR A 38 -6.32 -6.20 -19.42
C THR A 38 -5.33 -5.77 -18.34
N ILE A 39 -5.27 -4.48 -18.02
CA ILE A 39 -4.42 -3.94 -16.94
C ILE A 39 -4.86 -4.49 -15.59
N GLN A 40 -6.17 -4.55 -15.31
CA GLN A 40 -6.72 -5.12 -14.08
C GLN A 40 -6.45 -6.62 -13.97
N ASP A 41 -6.62 -7.40 -15.03
CA ASP A 41 -6.30 -8.84 -15.03
C ASP A 41 -4.80 -9.08 -14.81
N THR A 42 -3.97 -8.17 -15.29
CA THR A 42 -2.52 -8.28 -15.23
C THR A 42 -1.95 -7.86 -13.88
N PHE A 43 -2.47 -6.78 -13.31
CA PHE A 43 -1.96 -6.12 -12.11
C PHE A 43 -2.95 -6.13 -10.94
N SER A 44 -4.01 -6.94 -10.98
CA SER A 44 -5.16 -6.90 -10.06
C SER A 44 -5.91 -5.57 -10.09
N SER A 45 -7.16 -5.60 -9.65
CA SER A 45 -8.01 -4.42 -9.43
C SER A 45 -7.38 -3.34 -8.54
N ARG A 46 -6.42 -3.69 -7.67
CA ARG A 46 -5.68 -2.72 -6.85
C ARG A 46 -4.84 -1.74 -7.67
N VAL A 47 -4.53 -2.05 -8.94
CA VAL A 47 -3.83 -1.12 -9.83
C VAL A 47 -4.63 0.17 -10.05
N ASN A 48 -5.96 0.11 -9.95
CA ASN A 48 -6.84 1.27 -10.11
C ASN A 48 -6.53 2.38 -9.09
N ASP A 49 -6.11 2.00 -7.88
CA ASP A 49 -5.66 2.94 -6.84
C ASP A 49 -4.36 3.64 -7.21
N PHE A 50 -3.67 3.24 -8.27
CA PHE A 50 -2.42 3.85 -8.74
C PHE A 50 -2.52 4.41 -10.15
N THR A 51 -3.66 4.23 -10.82
CA THR A 51 -3.87 4.67 -12.19
C THR A 51 -4.28 6.14 -12.24
N ILE A 52 -3.60 6.89 -13.12
CA ILE A 52 -3.93 8.25 -13.55
C ILE A 52 -4.31 8.18 -15.02
N ILE A 53 -5.46 8.74 -15.38
CA ILE A 53 -5.92 8.76 -16.77
C ILE A 53 -5.40 10.02 -17.46
N LEU A 54 -4.69 9.86 -18.56
CA LEU A 54 -4.14 10.96 -19.35
C LEU A 54 -4.92 11.09 -20.66
N PHE A 55 -5.82 12.07 -20.73
CA PHE A 55 -6.51 12.40 -21.96
C PHE A 55 -5.65 13.26 -22.87
N THR A 56 -5.48 12.86 -24.12
CA THR A 56 -4.68 13.57 -25.11
C THR A 56 -5.58 14.31 -26.09
N THR A 57 -5.29 15.58 -26.36
CA THR A 57 -6.10 16.41 -27.26
C THR A 57 -5.26 17.24 -28.23
N ASP A 58 -5.82 17.49 -29.42
CA ASP A 58 -5.39 18.58 -30.31
C ASP A 58 -6.12 19.89 -29.90
N PRO A 59 -5.49 21.07 -29.95
CA PRO A 59 -6.11 22.36 -29.61
C PRO A 59 -7.45 22.69 -30.28
N GLU A 60 -7.82 22.05 -31.39
CA GLU A 60 -9.05 22.31 -32.15
C GLU A 60 -10.13 21.21 -31.97
N HIS A 61 -9.95 20.26 -31.04
CA HIS A 61 -10.88 19.13 -30.90
C HIS A 61 -12.23 19.57 -30.31
N PRO A 62 -13.37 19.32 -30.97
CA PRO A 62 -14.68 19.86 -30.59
C PRO A 62 -15.20 19.39 -29.23
N ASP A 63 -14.73 18.22 -28.76
CA ASP A 63 -15.23 17.58 -27.54
C ASP A 63 -14.52 18.01 -26.25
N VAL A 64 -13.47 18.84 -26.31
CA VAL A 64 -12.63 19.23 -25.14
C VAL A 64 -13.44 19.88 -24.02
N GLY A 65 -14.59 20.51 -24.34
CA GLY A 65 -15.44 21.17 -23.36
C GLY A 65 -16.36 20.24 -22.55
N ASN A 66 -16.88 19.16 -23.16
CA ASN A 66 -17.99 18.37 -22.58
C ASN A 66 -17.76 16.85 -22.56
N PHE A 67 -16.62 16.33 -23.03
CA PHE A 67 -16.39 14.88 -23.08
C PHE A 67 -16.45 14.20 -21.69
N ILE A 68 -16.12 14.94 -20.62
CA ILE A 68 -16.18 14.46 -19.24
C ILE A 68 -17.62 14.18 -18.78
N GLU A 69 -18.64 14.76 -19.43
CA GLU A 69 -20.06 14.46 -19.12
C GLU A 69 -20.51 13.09 -19.65
N ASN A 70 -19.67 12.42 -20.46
CA ASN A 70 -19.95 11.08 -20.93
C ASN A 70 -19.94 10.08 -19.76
N LYS A 71 -21.01 9.30 -19.65
CA LYS A 71 -21.22 8.32 -18.58
C LYS A 71 -20.08 7.28 -18.50
N ASP A 72 -19.61 6.78 -19.64
CA ASP A 72 -18.55 5.77 -19.67
C ASP A 72 -17.21 6.35 -19.16
N ILE A 73 -16.96 7.63 -19.43
CA ILE A 73 -15.78 8.34 -18.91
C ILE A 73 -15.94 8.60 -17.42
N GLN A 74 -17.12 9.01 -16.94
CA GLN A 74 -17.39 9.16 -15.51
C GLN A 74 -17.19 7.85 -14.74
N ASP A 75 -17.69 6.73 -15.27
CA ASP A 75 -17.51 5.41 -14.67
C ASP A 75 -16.02 5.03 -14.62
N LEU A 76 -15.26 5.28 -15.70
CA LEU A 76 -13.81 5.07 -15.76
C LEU A 76 -13.04 5.93 -14.74
N LEU A 77 -13.39 7.22 -14.65
CA LEU A 77 -12.81 8.15 -13.70
C LEU A 77 -13.09 7.67 -12.27
N GLN A 78 -14.32 7.24 -11.98
CA GLN A 78 -14.70 6.72 -10.67
C GLN A 78 -13.90 5.47 -10.28
N ILE A 79 -13.71 4.54 -11.22
CA ILE A 79 -12.90 3.33 -11.02
C ILE A 79 -11.46 3.69 -10.63
N CYS A 80 -10.88 4.72 -11.27
CA CYS A 80 -9.49 5.15 -11.02
C CYS A 80 -9.36 6.22 -9.91
N GLY A 81 -10.39 6.44 -9.10
CA GLY A 81 -10.36 7.39 -7.97
C GLY A 81 -10.41 8.86 -8.38
N GLY A 82 -10.96 9.18 -9.55
CA GLY A 82 -11.19 10.52 -10.07
C GLY A 82 -9.95 11.24 -10.60
N ARG A 83 -8.83 10.53 -10.80
CA ARG A 83 -7.54 11.12 -11.18
C ARG A 83 -7.36 11.13 -12.68
N TYR A 84 -7.43 12.32 -13.27
CA TYR A 84 -7.14 12.50 -14.68
C TYR A 84 -6.42 13.82 -14.96
N LEU A 85 -5.78 13.88 -16.12
CA LEU A 85 -5.20 15.08 -16.70
C LEU A 85 -5.59 15.15 -18.18
N VAL A 86 -5.93 16.34 -18.65
CA VAL A 86 -6.07 16.61 -20.10
C VAL A 86 -4.79 17.28 -20.57
N LEU A 87 -4.06 16.61 -21.45
CA LEU A 87 -2.79 17.04 -22.00
C LEU A 87 -2.97 17.47 -23.47
N ASN A 88 -2.74 18.75 -23.72
CA ASN A 88 -2.50 19.24 -25.06
C ASN A 88 -1.06 18.91 -25.45
N ILE A 89 -0.89 18.01 -26.42
CA ILE A 89 0.44 17.51 -26.85
C ILE A 89 1.33 18.66 -27.38
N ARG A 90 0.75 19.79 -27.81
CA ARG A 90 1.48 20.95 -28.33
C ARG A 90 1.92 21.94 -27.24
N ASP A 91 1.37 21.84 -26.01
CA ASP A 91 1.74 22.71 -24.88
C ASP A 91 2.64 21.98 -23.87
N ARG A 92 3.95 22.16 -24.02
CA ARG A 92 4.97 21.57 -23.14
C ARG A 92 4.89 22.04 -21.68
N ARG A 93 4.17 23.13 -21.37
CA ARG A 93 4.02 23.61 -19.98
C ARG A 93 3.10 22.71 -19.15
N GLN A 94 2.22 21.93 -19.80
CA GLN A 94 1.27 21.03 -19.14
C GLN A 94 1.92 19.72 -18.64
N ILE A 95 3.10 19.35 -19.14
CA ILE A 95 3.89 18.20 -18.67
C ILE A 95 4.32 18.37 -17.21
N ARG A 96 4.56 19.61 -16.76
CA ARG A 96 4.84 19.90 -15.34
C ARG A 96 3.65 19.54 -14.44
N GLY A 97 2.43 19.80 -14.89
CA GLY A 97 1.21 19.43 -14.15
C GLY A 97 1.02 17.92 -14.01
N LEU A 98 1.51 17.12 -14.98
CA LEU A 98 1.55 15.66 -14.87
C LEU A 98 2.48 15.22 -13.73
N MET A 99 3.70 15.78 -13.66
CA MET A 99 4.66 15.45 -12.61
C MET A 99 4.14 15.83 -11.22
N GLU A 100 3.57 17.04 -11.08
CA GLU A 100 2.96 17.49 -9.81
C GLU A 100 1.76 16.63 -9.39
N THR A 101 1.08 15.98 -10.34
CA THR A 101 -0.02 15.04 -10.06
C THR A 101 0.51 13.68 -9.61
N VAL A 102 1.58 13.18 -10.24
CA VAL A 102 2.27 11.95 -9.82
C VAL A 102 2.90 12.12 -8.43
N GLU A 103 3.51 13.26 -8.13
CA GLU A 103 4.08 13.58 -6.82
C GLU A 103 3.02 13.65 -5.72
N ARG A 104 1.88 14.31 -5.96
CA ARG A 104 0.75 14.29 -5.03
C ARG A 104 0.17 12.89 -4.82
N ASN A 105 0.22 12.03 -5.83
CA ASN A 105 -0.23 10.64 -5.71
C ASN A 105 0.72 9.83 -4.81
N ARG A 106 2.03 10.08 -4.92
CA ARG A 106 3.08 9.50 -4.06
C ARG A 106 2.94 9.89 -2.59
N GLU A 107 2.48 11.11 -2.28
CA GLU A 107 2.27 11.54 -0.88
C GLU A 107 1.03 10.89 -0.24
N LYS A 108 0.01 10.56 -1.03
CA LYS A 108 -1.26 10.00 -0.52
C LYS A 108 -1.29 8.48 -0.44
N LEU A 109 -0.52 7.79 -1.27
CA LEU A 109 -0.56 6.33 -1.41
C LEU A 109 0.85 5.74 -1.39
N PHE A 110 1.01 4.61 -0.68
CA PHE A 110 2.24 3.80 -0.76
C PHE A 110 2.38 3.21 -2.16
N SER A 111 3.57 3.24 -2.75
CA SER A 111 3.81 2.74 -4.11
C SER A 111 3.31 1.32 -4.37
N TYR A 112 2.97 1.05 -5.63
CA TYR A 112 2.56 -0.26 -6.07
C TYR A 112 3.78 -1.17 -6.21
N THR A 113 3.93 -2.12 -5.28
CA THR A 113 5.09 -3.02 -5.20
C THR A 113 4.73 -4.44 -5.64
N THR A 114 5.75 -5.27 -5.80
CA THR A 114 5.57 -6.71 -6.01
C THR A 114 4.71 -7.37 -4.92
N LYS A 115 4.77 -6.84 -3.68
CA LYS A 115 3.94 -7.27 -2.56
C LYS A 115 2.46 -6.90 -2.76
N THR A 116 2.19 -5.69 -3.26
CA THR A 116 0.84 -5.21 -3.59
C THR A 116 0.20 -6.07 -4.68
N LEU A 117 0.96 -6.40 -5.73
CA LEU A 117 0.54 -7.30 -6.80
C LEU A 117 0.19 -8.70 -6.27
N LEU A 118 1.08 -9.28 -5.45
CA LEU A 118 0.88 -10.62 -4.91
C LEU A 118 -0.34 -10.68 -3.98
N TRP A 119 -0.56 -9.64 -3.17
CA TRP A 119 -1.74 -9.53 -2.32
C TRP A 119 -3.03 -9.37 -3.12
N GLY A 120 -3.05 -8.50 -4.14
CA GLY A 120 -4.22 -8.32 -5.00
C GLY A 120 -4.64 -9.61 -5.70
N GLN A 121 -3.67 -10.36 -6.25
CA GLN A 121 -3.93 -11.66 -6.87
C GLN A 121 -4.43 -12.71 -5.88
N MET A 122 -3.92 -12.70 -4.64
CA MET A 122 -4.42 -13.57 -3.57
C MET A 122 -5.85 -13.22 -3.16
N GLU A 123 -6.19 -11.94 -3.07
CA GLU A 123 -7.52 -11.44 -2.70
C GLU A 123 -8.57 -11.78 -3.77
N GLU A 124 -8.24 -11.60 -5.06
CA GLU A 124 -9.11 -11.98 -6.18
C GLU A 124 -9.32 -13.50 -6.23
N LYS A 125 -8.27 -14.29 -5.99
CA LYS A 125 -8.36 -15.75 -5.88
C LYS A 125 -9.23 -16.17 -4.68
N LEU A 126 -9.12 -15.49 -3.55
CA LEU A 126 -9.93 -15.74 -2.36
C LEU A 126 -11.41 -15.35 -2.59
N GLN A 127 -11.66 -14.23 -3.27
CA GLN A 127 -13.00 -13.81 -3.67
C GLN A 127 -13.64 -14.78 -4.67
N LEU A 128 -12.89 -15.27 -5.66
CA LEU A 128 -13.34 -16.31 -6.59
C LEU A 128 -13.64 -17.62 -5.85
N GLN A 129 -12.81 -18.02 -4.89
CA GLN A 129 -13.07 -19.18 -4.04
C GLN A 129 -14.33 -19.00 -3.17
N ASN A 130 -14.56 -17.80 -2.63
CA ASN A 130 -15.76 -17.47 -1.86
C ASN A 130 -17.02 -17.41 -2.73
N LYS A 131 -16.92 -16.88 -3.95
CA LYS A 131 -18.00 -16.92 -4.96
C LYS A 131 -18.29 -18.36 -5.40
N LEU A 132 -17.27 -19.20 -5.60
CA LEU A 132 -17.45 -20.64 -5.85
C LEU A 132 -18.19 -21.32 -4.70
N LYS A 133 -17.80 -21.05 -3.45
CA LYS A 133 -18.50 -21.59 -2.25
C LYS A 133 -19.94 -21.08 -2.11
N GLN A 134 -20.24 -19.86 -2.54
CA GLN A 134 -21.60 -19.31 -2.55
C GLN A 134 -22.46 -19.91 -3.67
N PHE A 135 -21.88 -20.20 -4.83
CA PHE A 135 -22.55 -20.93 -5.91
C PHE A 135 -22.80 -22.40 -5.56
N GLU A 136 -21.86 -23.05 -4.87
CA GLU A 136 -22.02 -24.43 -4.37
C GLU A 136 -23.10 -24.59 -3.29
N SER A 137 -23.50 -23.49 -2.63
CA SER A 137 -24.54 -23.47 -1.58
C SER A 137 -25.92 -22.98 -2.06
N LYS A 138 -26.07 -22.59 -3.34
CA LYS A 138 -27.35 -22.12 -3.90
C LYS A 138 -27.65 -22.74 -5.27
N THR A 139 -27.99 -24.03 -5.31
CA THR A 139 -28.93 -24.56 -6.33
C THR A 139 -29.73 -25.73 -5.76
N PRO A 140 -31.09 -25.68 -5.78
CA PRO A 140 -31.94 -26.85 -5.60
C PRO A 140 -31.93 -27.73 -6.86
N VAL A 141 -32.10 -29.02 -6.65
CA VAL A 141 -32.21 -30.08 -7.67
C VAL A 141 -33.33 -29.75 -8.67
N THR A 142 -33.03 -29.76 -9.97
CA THR A 142 -33.99 -29.97 -11.08
C THR A 142 -33.25 -30.52 -12.32
N ASP A 143 -34.00 -31.20 -13.19
CA ASP A 143 -33.65 -32.26 -14.15
C ASP A 143 -32.37 -32.20 -15.03
N PRO A 144 -31.90 -33.36 -15.55
CA PRO A 144 -30.58 -33.54 -16.15
C PRO A 144 -30.56 -33.25 -17.65
N GLU A 145 -30.11 -32.06 -18.03
CA GLU A 145 -29.58 -31.84 -19.39
C GLU A 145 -28.17 -31.23 -19.31
N GLN A 146 -27.19 -32.10 -19.56
CA GLN A 146 -25.84 -31.85 -20.04
C GLN A 146 -25.01 -30.79 -19.28
N ILE A 147 -24.40 -31.23 -18.17
CA ILE A 147 -23.25 -30.53 -17.56
C ILE A 147 -22.03 -30.73 -18.49
N PRO A 148 -21.33 -29.67 -18.95
CA PRO A 148 -20.13 -29.82 -19.75
C PRO A 148 -19.01 -30.42 -18.90
N VAL A 149 -18.53 -31.59 -19.31
CA VAL A 149 -17.42 -32.28 -18.66
C VAL A 149 -16.13 -31.49 -18.93
N SER A 150 -15.44 -31.04 -17.87
CA SER A 150 -14.09 -30.43 -17.89
C SER A 150 -13.27 -30.71 -19.17
N ASP A 151 -12.87 -29.64 -19.86
CA ASP A 151 -12.30 -29.63 -21.23
C ASP A 151 -11.04 -30.49 -21.42
N CYS A 152 -10.37 -30.91 -20.33
CA CYS A 152 -9.14 -31.70 -20.38
C CYS A 152 -9.18 -32.93 -19.46
N LEU A 153 -9.21 -34.13 -20.04
CA LEU A 153 -9.06 -35.40 -19.33
C LEU A 153 -7.59 -35.64 -18.94
N ARG A 154 -7.34 -36.17 -17.73
CA ARG A 154 -5.99 -36.35 -17.16
C ARG A 154 -5.81 -37.78 -16.66
N ILE A 155 -4.89 -38.50 -17.27
CA ILE A 155 -4.69 -39.94 -17.11
C ILE A 155 -3.29 -40.19 -16.56
N VAL A 156 -3.15 -41.02 -15.53
CA VAL A 156 -1.85 -41.53 -15.06
C VAL A 156 -1.80 -43.04 -15.29
N LEU A 157 -0.73 -43.53 -15.89
CA LEU A 157 -0.50 -44.96 -16.11
C LEU A 157 0.35 -45.51 -14.97
N ILE A 158 -0.17 -46.47 -14.19
CA ILE A 158 0.50 -47.04 -13.03
C ILE A 158 0.56 -48.57 -13.17
N GLY A 159 1.63 -49.19 -12.69
CA GLY A 159 1.80 -50.66 -12.74
C GLY A 159 3.26 -51.08 -12.63
N LYS A 160 3.49 -52.39 -12.53
CA LYS A 160 4.84 -52.97 -12.48
C LYS A 160 5.66 -52.66 -13.74
N THR A 161 6.96 -52.90 -13.68
CA THR A 161 7.82 -52.78 -14.86
C THR A 161 7.43 -53.83 -15.90
N GLY A 162 7.43 -53.46 -17.18
CA GLY A 162 7.16 -54.39 -18.29
C GLY A 162 5.69 -54.76 -18.54
N CYS A 163 4.72 -54.27 -17.77
CA CYS A 163 3.29 -54.56 -18.02
C CYS A 163 2.69 -53.82 -19.23
N GLY A 164 3.47 -52.97 -19.89
CA GLY A 164 3.07 -52.27 -21.12
C GLY A 164 2.49 -50.86 -20.91
N LYS A 165 2.83 -50.16 -19.81
CA LYS A 165 2.39 -48.77 -19.56
C LYS A 165 2.68 -47.83 -20.73
N SER A 166 3.96 -47.68 -21.09
CA SER A 166 4.39 -46.79 -22.18
C SER A 166 3.74 -47.16 -23.53
N SER A 167 3.57 -48.45 -23.81
CA SER A 167 2.83 -48.93 -25.00
C SER A 167 1.36 -48.50 -24.97
N SER A 168 0.68 -48.69 -23.84
CA SER A 168 -0.72 -48.25 -23.67
C SER A 168 -0.85 -46.74 -23.76
N GLY A 169 0.11 -45.97 -23.22
CA GLY A 169 0.17 -44.52 -23.39
C GLY A 169 0.27 -44.11 -24.85
N ASN A 170 1.12 -44.79 -25.63
CA ASN A 170 1.23 -44.57 -27.08
C ASN A 170 -0.06 -44.92 -27.84
N THR A 171 -0.74 -46.00 -27.44
CA THR A 171 -2.05 -46.39 -28.01
C THR A 171 -3.10 -45.31 -27.75
N ILE A 172 -3.19 -44.78 -26.52
CA ILE A 172 -4.09 -43.67 -26.16
C ILE A 172 -3.75 -42.43 -27.00
N LEU A 173 -2.49 -42.03 -27.02
CA LEU A 173 -2.00 -40.86 -27.75
C LEU A 173 -2.11 -40.98 -29.28
N GLY A 174 -2.28 -42.20 -29.81
CA GLY A 174 -2.33 -42.47 -31.25
C GLY A 174 -0.99 -42.29 -31.97
N ARG A 175 0.12 -42.14 -31.24
CA ARG A 175 1.47 -41.93 -31.78
C ARG A 175 2.53 -42.49 -30.84
N LYS A 176 3.74 -42.74 -31.36
CA LYS A 176 4.89 -43.18 -30.57
C LYS A 176 5.52 -42.00 -29.84
N GLN A 177 5.12 -41.76 -28.59
CA GLN A 177 5.60 -40.67 -27.76
C GLN A 177 6.50 -41.14 -26.61
N PHE A 178 6.08 -42.20 -25.91
CA PHE A 178 6.83 -42.81 -24.83
C PHE A 178 7.70 -43.94 -25.38
N GLU A 179 8.93 -44.06 -24.89
CA GLU A 179 9.84 -45.11 -25.34
C GLU A 179 9.35 -46.48 -24.85
N ALA A 180 8.87 -47.31 -25.78
CA ALA A 180 8.38 -48.66 -25.50
C ALA A 180 9.14 -49.68 -26.35
N LYS A 181 10.03 -50.45 -25.72
CA LYS A 181 10.78 -51.55 -26.35
C LYS A 181 10.95 -52.72 -25.38
N ALA A 182 11.08 -53.93 -25.92
CA ALA A 182 11.44 -55.09 -25.12
C ALA A 182 12.87 -54.90 -24.60
N SER A 183 13.04 -54.92 -23.27
CA SER A 183 14.32 -54.69 -22.60
C SER A 183 14.36 -55.52 -21.32
N GLN A 184 15.55 -56.02 -20.97
CA GLN A 184 15.80 -56.66 -19.69
C GLN A 184 15.92 -55.66 -18.52
N GLN A 185 16.08 -54.37 -18.85
CA GLN A 185 16.17 -53.26 -17.89
C GLN A 185 14.99 -52.31 -18.02
N SER A 186 14.63 -51.65 -16.92
CA SER A 186 13.62 -50.60 -16.94
C SER A 186 14.09 -49.39 -17.74
N ILE A 187 13.20 -48.87 -18.60
CA ILE A 187 13.47 -47.77 -19.53
C ILE A 187 12.95 -46.45 -18.95
N THR A 188 11.70 -46.44 -18.50
CA THR A 188 11.06 -45.24 -17.92
C THR A 188 11.51 -45.04 -16.47
N LYS A 189 12.45 -44.11 -16.25
CA LYS A 189 12.97 -43.77 -14.91
C LYS A 189 12.35 -42.53 -14.28
N ASN A 190 11.65 -41.71 -15.07
CA ASN A 190 10.98 -40.49 -14.62
C ASN A 190 9.59 -40.39 -15.25
N CYS A 191 8.67 -39.67 -14.61
CA CYS A 191 7.36 -39.37 -15.15
C CYS A 191 7.47 -38.54 -16.45
N GLN A 192 6.75 -38.98 -17.49
CA GLN A 192 6.70 -38.31 -18.79
C GLN A 192 5.27 -37.92 -19.10
N LYS A 193 5.04 -36.63 -19.40
CA LYS A 193 3.72 -36.07 -19.73
C LYS A 193 3.60 -35.86 -21.24
N ALA A 194 2.47 -36.25 -21.80
CA ALA A 194 2.13 -35.98 -23.19
C ALA A 194 0.64 -35.68 -23.35
N GLN A 195 0.28 -35.01 -24.43
CA GLN A 195 -1.08 -34.56 -24.70
C GLN A 195 -1.52 -34.94 -26.12
N THR A 196 -2.80 -35.23 -26.30
CA THR A 196 -3.44 -35.44 -27.60
C THR A 196 -4.88 -34.94 -27.54
N GLU A 197 -5.55 -34.89 -28.69
CA GLU A 197 -6.98 -34.71 -28.78
C GLU A 197 -7.66 -36.01 -29.20
N ILE A 198 -8.79 -36.36 -28.58
CA ILE A 198 -9.60 -37.54 -28.92
C ILE A 198 -11.07 -37.12 -28.93
N GLY A 199 -11.70 -37.15 -30.11
CA GLY A 199 -13.11 -36.79 -30.27
C GLY A 199 -13.45 -35.37 -29.81
N GLY A 200 -12.58 -34.39 -30.11
CA GLY A 200 -12.75 -32.98 -29.71
C GLY A 200 -12.30 -32.66 -28.28
N ARG A 201 -11.91 -33.65 -27.48
CA ARG A 201 -11.51 -33.47 -26.08
C ARG A 201 -10.00 -33.55 -25.90
N SER A 202 -9.43 -32.61 -25.16
CA SER A 202 -8.03 -32.66 -24.75
C SER A 202 -7.79 -33.81 -23.76
N VAL A 203 -6.81 -34.66 -24.05
CA VAL A 203 -6.41 -35.80 -23.21
C VAL A 203 -4.92 -35.70 -22.90
N VAL A 204 -4.60 -35.62 -21.61
CA VAL A 204 -3.24 -35.65 -21.09
C VAL A 204 -2.97 -37.00 -20.45
N VAL A 205 -1.84 -37.59 -20.80
CA VAL A 205 -1.37 -38.89 -20.29
C VAL A 205 -0.01 -38.70 -19.64
N VAL A 206 0.14 -39.21 -18.42
CA VAL A 206 1.44 -39.32 -17.73
C VAL A 206 1.83 -40.79 -17.65
N ASP A 207 2.94 -41.13 -18.31
CA ASP A 207 3.62 -42.41 -18.11
C ASP A 207 4.50 -42.33 -16.85
N THR A 208 4.44 -43.34 -15.99
CA THR A 208 5.22 -43.39 -14.75
C THR A 208 6.27 -44.51 -14.80
N PRO A 209 7.33 -44.41 -13.99
CA PRO A 209 8.21 -45.55 -13.72
C PRO A 209 7.44 -46.76 -13.17
N GLY A 210 8.08 -47.93 -13.19
CA GLY A 210 7.53 -49.13 -12.57
C GLY A 210 7.45 -49.00 -11.04
N LEU A 211 6.33 -49.42 -10.45
CA LEU A 211 6.14 -49.35 -8.99
C LEU A 211 7.10 -50.24 -8.18
N PHE A 212 7.62 -51.28 -8.83
CA PHE A 212 8.54 -52.29 -8.32
C PHE A 212 9.79 -52.32 -9.20
N ASP A 213 10.21 -51.16 -9.69
CA ASP A 213 11.40 -51.04 -10.52
C ASP A 213 12.65 -51.33 -9.70
N ASN A 214 13.34 -52.44 -9.99
CA ASN A 214 14.56 -52.84 -9.28
C ASN A 214 15.75 -51.88 -9.50
N THR A 215 15.62 -50.92 -10.41
CA THR A 215 16.63 -49.87 -10.66
C THR A 215 16.37 -48.58 -9.88
N LEU A 216 15.22 -48.45 -9.22
CA LEU A 216 14.83 -47.31 -8.40
C LEU A 216 14.63 -47.75 -6.94
N SER A 217 14.99 -46.91 -5.98
CA SER A 217 14.64 -47.16 -4.58
C SER A 217 13.12 -46.99 -4.36
N PRO A 218 12.54 -47.63 -3.32
CA PRO A 218 11.13 -47.42 -2.97
C PRO A 218 10.74 -45.94 -2.83
N ASP A 219 11.64 -45.11 -2.27
CA ASP A 219 11.45 -43.67 -2.06
C ASP A 219 11.46 -42.89 -3.38
N GLN A 220 12.34 -43.27 -4.33
CA GLN A 220 12.37 -42.67 -5.66
C GLN A 220 11.09 -42.97 -6.45
N VAL A 221 10.55 -44.17 -6.30
CA VAL A 221 9.25 -44.53 -6.87
C VAL A 221 8.12 -43.69 -6.26
N GLU A 222 8.14 -43.46 -4.95
CA GLU A 222 7.15 -42.61 -4.27
C GLU A 222 7.26 -41.14 -4.67
N GLU A 223 8.48 -40.61 -4.79
CA GLU A 223 8.73 -39.24 -5.25
C GLU A 223 8.19 -39.01 -6.67
N GLU A 224 8.44 -39.93 -7.61
CA GLU A 224 7.93 -39.82 -8.98
C GLU A 224 6.38 -39.96 -9.04
N LEU A 225 5.77 -40.77 -8.15
CA LEU A 225 4.31 -40.85 -8.02
C LEU A 225 3.69 -39.57 -7.44
N LEU A 226 4.34 -38.90 -6.49
CA LEU A 226 3.87 -37.59 -6.01
C LEU A 226 4.09 -36.51 -7.07
N LYS A 227 5.18 -36.58 -7.83
CA LYS A 227 5.45 -35.67 -8.94
C LYS A 227 4.39 -35.76 -10.03
N CYS A 228 3.83 -36.94 -10.33
CA CYS A 228 2.76 -37.05 -11.32
C CYS A 228 1.50 -36.26 -10.93
N MET A 229 1.22 -36.09 -9.63
CA MET A 229 0.13 -35.24 -9.14
C MET A 229 0.37 -33.77 -9.47
N SER A 230 1.61 -33.29 -9.30
CA SER A 230 1.99 -31.91 -9.64
C SER A 230 1.89 -31.62 -11.14
N LEU A 231 2.22 -32.61 -11.99
CA LEU A 231 2.16 -32.48 -13.45
C LEU A 231 0.72 -32.39 -13.98
N LEU A 232 -0.25 -32.82 -13.18
CA LEU A 232 -1.67 -32.96 -13.53
C LEU A 232 -2.60 -32.13 -12.65
N ALA A 233 -2.11 -31.05 -12.03
CA ALA A 233 -2.91 -30.15 -11.20
C ALA A 233 -4.24 -29.76 -11.92
N PRO A 234 -5.40 -29.81 -11.24
CA PRO A 234 -5.61 -30.06 -9.80
C PRO A 234 -5.48 -31.53 -9.33
N GLY A 235 -5.32 -32.50 -10.24
CA GLY A 235 -5.16 -33.92 -9.94
C GLY A 235 -5.63 -34.81 -11.09
N PRO A 236 -5.24 -36.09 -11.14
CA PRO A 236 -5.65 -37.00 -12.21
C PRO A 236 -7.15 -37.33 -12.14
N HIS A 237 -7.79 -37.46 -13.29
CA HIS A 237 -9.17 -37.93 -13.38
C HIS A 237 -9.24 -39.45 -13.26
N VAL A 238 -8.20 -40.15 -13.72
CA VAL A 238 -8.11 -41.61 -13.67
C VAL A 238 -6.68 -42.08 -13.47
N PHE A 239 -6.52 -43.07 -12.62
CA PHE A 239 -5.36 -43.95 -12.57
C PHE A 239 -5.68 -45.20 -13.40
N LEU A 240 -4.93 -45.42 -14.47
CA LEU A 240 -4.98 -46.66 -15.22
C LEU A 240 -3.99 -47.64 -14.62
N LEU A 241 -4.50 -48.61 -13.87
CA LEU A 241 -3.70 -49.71 -13.34
C LEU A 241 -3.45 -50.72 -14.46
N VAL A 242 -2.26 -50.66 -15.06
CA VAL A 242 -1.89 -51.49 -16.21
C VAL A 242 -1.40 -52.86 -15.73
N MET A 243 -2.08 -53.90 -16.19
CA MET A 243 -1.80 -55.30 -15.88
C MET A 243 -1.72 -56.10 -17.18
N GLN A 244 -0.87 -57.13 -17.24
CA GLN A 244 -0.81 -57.98 -18.42
C GLN A 244 -1.71 -59.20 -18.25
N VAL A 245 -2.43 -59.60 -19.31
CA VAL A 245 -3.13 -60.89 -19.36
C VAL A 245 -2.13 -62.02 -19.13
N GLY A 246 -2.40 -62.86 -18.13
CA GLY A 246 -1.54 -63.96 -17.73
C GLY A 246 -1.51 -64.17 -16.22
N ARG A 247 -0.36 -64.59 -15.69
CA ARG A 247 -0.22 -64.87 -14.25
C ARG A 247 -0.29 -63.57 -13.44
N PHE A 248 -1.16 -63.54 -12.44
CA PHE A 248 -1.20 -62.47 -11.44
C PHE A 248 -0.03 -62.62 -10.47
N THR A 249 0.90 -61.67 -10.54
CA THR A 249 2.16 -61.69 -9.79
C THR A 249 2.04 -61.01 -8.43
N GLU A 250 2.95 -61.33 -7.52
CA GLU A 250 3.00 -60.69 -6.20
C GLU A 250 3.24 -59.17 -6.29
N GLU A 251 4.03 -58.72 -7.28
CA GLU A 251 4.21 -57.29 -7.58
C GLU A 251 2.88 -56.60 -7.96
N GLU A 252 2.03 -57.29 -8.72
CA GLU A 252 0.71 -56.76 -9.10
C GLU A 252 -0.26 -56.75 -7.90
N LYS A 253 -0.18 -57.74 -6.98
CA LYS A 253 -0.91 -57.72 -5.70
C LYS A 253 -0.50 -56.54 -4.83
N GLN A 254 0.80 -56.28 -4.75
CA GLN A 254 1.35 -55.20 -3.94
C GLN A 254 1.15 -53.83 -4.59
N THR A 255 1.00 -53.74 -5.91
CA THR A 255 0.75 -52.50 -6.65
C THR A 255 -0.46 -51.74 -6.10
N LEU A 256 -1.62 -52.40 -5.98
CA LEU A 256 -2.83 -51.76 -5.48
C LEU A 256 -2.64 -51.33 -4.01
N LYS A 257 -1.99 -52.16 -3.19
CA LYS A 257 -1.69 -51.84 -1.79
C LYS A 257 -0.78 -50.62 -1.66
N LYS A 258 0.27 -50.53 -2.48
CA LYS A 258 1.20 -49.39 -2.52
C LYS A 258 0.50 -48.12 -2.99
N MET A 259 -0.38 -48.24 -3.97
CA MET A 259 -1.22 -47.15 -4.47
C MET A 259 -2.17 -46.62 -3.38
N LYS A 260 -2.86 -47.51 -2.63
CA LYS A 260 -3.66 -47.14 -1.46
C LYS A 260 -2.83 -46.49 -0.35
N ASN A 261 -1.61 -46.96 -0.11
CA ASN A 261 -0.74 -46.39 0.92
C ASN A 261 -0.31 -44.96 0.58
N ILE A 262 0.04 -44.70 -0.69
CA ILE A 262 0.59 -43.41 -1.14
C ILE A 262 -0.53 -42.40 -1.36
N PHE A 263 -1.63 -42.82 -1.99
CA PHE A 263 -2.70 -41.90 -2.40
C PHE A 263 -3.87 -41.90 -1.39
N GLY A 264 -4.03 -42.93 -0.58
CA GLY A 264 -5.13 -43.09 0.37
C GLY A 264 -6.21 -44.06 -0.13
N LYS A 265 -7.14 -44.45 0.74
CA LYS A 265 -8.16 -45.48 0.44
C LYS A 265 -9.13 -45.08 -0.68
N ASN A 266 -9.40 -43.79 -0.82
CA ASN A 266 -10.34 -43.27 -1.84
C ASN A 266 -9.76 -43.29 -3.27
N SER A 267 -8.50 -43.68 -3.44
CA SER A 267 -7.83 -43.78 -4.74
C SER A 267 -8.41 -44.88 -5.64
N GLU A 268 -9.04 -45.89 -5.03
CA GLU A 268 -9.75 -46.96 -5.73
C GLU A 268 -10.90 -46.41 -6.59
N ASP A 269 -11.64 -45.41 -6.11
CA ASP A 269 -12.76 -44.79 -6.83
C ASP A 269 -12.34 -44.08 -8.13
N PHE A 270 -11.05 -43.78 -8.28
CA PHE A 270 -10.47 -43.14 -9.46
C PHE A 270 -9.61 -44.11 -10.28
N THR A 271 -9.65 -45.41 -9.97
CA THR A 271 -8.83 -46.42 -10.64
C THR A 271 -9.65 -47.28 -11.60
N LEU A 272 -9.12 -47.46 -12.82
CA LEU A 272 -9.62 -48.38 -13.83
C LEU A 272 -8.50 -49.34 -14.24
N ILE A 273 -8.78 -50.64 -14.29
CA ILE A 273 -7.79 -51.65 -14.65
C ILE A 273 -7.66 -51.74 -16.17
N LEU A 274 -6.44 -51.58 -16.69
CA LEU A 274 -6.15 -51.72 -18.11
C LEU A 274 -5.35 -53.00 -18.35
N PHE A 275 -5.99 -53.99 -18.96
CA PHE A 275 -5.35 -55.24 -19.36
C PHE A 275 -4.61 -55.08 -20.70
N THR A 276 -3.34 -55.44 -20.74
CA THR A 276 -2.54 -55.55 -21.97
C THR A 276 -2.41 -57.01 -22.39
N GLY A 277 -2.17 -57.27 -23.67
CA GLY A 277 -2.09 -58.63 -24.19
C GLY A 277 -3.44 -59.16 -24.70
N GLY A 278 -4.35 -58.28 -25.14
CA GLY A 278 -5.63 -58.68 -25.73
C GLY A 278 -5.49 -59.53 -27.00
N ASP A 279 -4.34 -59.45 -27.68
CA ASP A 279 -3.94 -60.35 -28.76
C ASP A 279 -3.86 -61.82 -28.30
N LYS A 280 -3.41 -62.08 -27.06
CA LYS A 280 -3.36 -63.44 -26.50
C LYS A 280 -4.75 -64.00 -26.26
N LEU A 281 -5.65 -63.19 -25.69
CA LEU A 281 -7.05 -63.58 -25.49
C LEU A 281 -7.72 -63.89 -26.82
N LYS A 282 -7.48 -63.05 -27.84
CA LYS A 282 -7.98 -63.28 -29.19
C LYS A 282 -7.42 -64.56 -29.81
N TYR A 283 -6.13 -64.84 -29.62
CA TYR A 283 -5.51 -66.07 -30.11
C TYR A 283 -6.08 -67.34 -29.45
N GLU A 284 -6.47 -67.25 -28.18
CA GLU A 284 -7.10 -68.34 -27.43
C GLU A 284 -8.64 -68.39 -27.61
N ASP A 285 -9.22 -67.61 -28.52
CA ASP A 285 -10.66 -67.45 -28.74
C ASP A 285 -11.45 -67.19 -27.44
N LYS A 286 -10.86 -66.37 -26.56
CA LYS A 286 -11.34 -66.14 -25.19
C LYS A 286 -11.71 -64.69 -24.95
N THR A 287 -12.84 -64.44 -24.29
CA THR A 287 -13.19 -63.08 -23.86
C THR A 287 -12.50 -62.71 -22.54
N ILE A 288 -12.45 -61.41 -22.23
CA ILE A 288 -11.91 -60.97 -20.94
C ILE A 288 -12.79 -61.44 -19.78
N GLU A 289 -14.10 -61.50 -19.95
CA GLU A 289 -15.04 -62.00 -18.94
C GLU A 289 -14.77 -63.47 -18.64
N GLN A 290 -14.53 -64.29 -19.67
CA GLN A 290 -14.13 -65.70 -19.50
C GLN A 290 -12.80 -65.80 -18.75
N TYR A 291 -11.78 -65.02 -19.15
CA TYR A 291 -10.49 -64.96 -18.45
C TYR A 291 -10.64 -64.59 -16.97
N LEU A 292 -11.47 -63.59 -16.65
CA LEU A 292 -11.73 -63.17 -15.28
C LEU A 292 -12.51 -64.24 -14.49
N SER A 293 -13.42 -64.97 -15.13
CA SER A 293 -14.23 -66.02 -14.47
C SER A 293 -13.46 -67.31 -14.16
N GLU A 294 -12.44 -67.64 -14.97
CA GLU A 294 -11.65 -68.86 -14.81
C GLU A 294 -10.53 -68.70 -13.75
N GLY A 295 -10.11 -67.47 -13.48
CA GLY A 295 -9.11 -67.14 -12.46
C GLY A 295 -9.69 -67.24 -11.05
N ARG A 296 -9.37 -68.33 -10.33
CA ARG A 296 -9.80 -68.52 -8.92
C ARG A 296 -8.92 -67.81 -7.87
N ASP A 297 -8.02 -66.90 -8.27
CA ASP A 297 -7.25 -66.12 -7.28
C ASP A 297 -8.16 -65.02 -6.70
N GLU A 298 -8.63 -65.24 -5.48
CA GLU A 298 -9.49 -64.32 -4.76
C GLU A 298 -8.85 -62.93 -4.58
N SER A 299 -7.51 -62.86 -4.53
CA SER A 299 -6.77 -61.60 -4.44
C SER A 299 -6.90 -60.79 -5.73
N PHE A 300 -6.91 -61.46 -6.89
CA PHE A 300 -7.07 -60.82 -8.19
C PHE A 300 -8.49 -60.27 -8.36
N MET A 301 -9.50 -61.09 -8.03
CA MET A 301 -10.90 -60.67 -8.09
C MET A 301 -11.21 -59.55 -7.10
N LYS A 302 -10.53 -59.53 -5.95
CA LYS A 302 -10.60 -58.42 -5.01
C LYS A 302 -10.10 -57.12 -5.62
N VAL A 303 -8.97 -57.12 -6.34
CA VAL A 303 -8.46 -55.90 -7.00
C VAL A 303 -9.48 -55.32 -7.99
N ILE A 304 -10.13 -56.18 -8.77
CA ILE A 304 -11.17 -55.77 -9.72
C ILE A 304 -12.38 -55.16 -8.99
N ARG A 305 -12.80 -55.78 -7.89
CA ARG A 305 -13.94 -55.32 -7.09
C ARG A 305 -13.65 -54.03 -6.33
N ASP A 306 -12.47 -53.89 -5.76
CA ASP A 306 -11.94 -52.66 -5.14
C ASP A 306 -11.98 -51.51 -6.16
N CYS A 307 -11.59 -51.77 -7.41
CA CYS A 307 -11.71 -50.81 -8.52
C CYS A 307 -13.14 -50.69 -9.09
N GLY A 308 -14.18 -51.11 -8.37
CA GLY A 308 -15.58 -50.98 -8.76
C GLY A 308 -16.00 -51.81 -9.97
N GLY A 309 -15.28 -52.89 -10.29
CA GLY A 309 -15.52 -53.73 -11.47
C GLY A 309 -15.10 -53.08 -12.79
N ARG A 310 -14.33 -51.98 -12.75
CA ARG A 310 -13.95 -51.21 -13.94
C ARG A 310 -12.68 -51.76 -14.57
N TYR A 311 -12.81 -52.29 -15.78
CA TYR A 311 -11.67 -52.73 -16.58
C TYR A 311 -11.84 -52.48 -18.08
N HIS A 312 -10.72 -52.48 -18.79
CA HIS A 312 -10.65 -52.40 -20.25
C HIS A 312 -9.46 -53.21 -20.76
N VAL A 313 -9.48 -53.61 -22.03
CA VAL A 313 -8.46 -54.48 -22.64
C VAL A 313 -7.88 -53.83 -23.88
N PHE A 314 -6.56 -53.77 -23.96
CA PHE A 314 -5.83 -53.28 -25.11
C PHE A 314 -5.08 -54.39 -25.84
N ASN A 315 -5.14 -54.31 -27.16
CA ASN A 315 -4.16 -54.92 -28.04
C ASN A 315 -3.23 -53.82 -28.57
N ASN A 316 -2.11 -53.62 -27.88
CA ASN A 316 -1.12 -52.59 -28.23
C ASN A 316 -0.38 -52.87 -29.56
N TYR A 317 -0.53 -54.05 -30.16
CA TYR A 317 0.00 -54.35 -31.50
C TYR A 317 -0.94 -53.88 -32.62
N ASP A 318 -2.24 -53.74 -32.32
CA ASP A 318 -3.25 -53.26 -33.26
C ASP A 318 -3.30 -51.73 -33.27
N LYS A 319 -2.32 -51.13 -33.93
CA LYS A 319 -2.10 -49.67 -33.95
C LYS A 319 -3.19 -48.89 -34.68
N GLN A 320 -3.96 -49.54 -35.55
CA GLN A 320 -4.98 -48.88 -36.37
C GLN A 320 -6.36 -48.90 -35.69
N ASN A 321 -6.55 -49.79 -34.73
CA ASN A 321 -7.80 -49.87 -34.00
C ASN A 321 -7.93 -48.73 -32.99
N ARG A 322 -8.57 -47.64 -33.39
CA ARG A 322 -8.95 -46.52 -32.52
C ARG A 322 -10.21 -46.78 -31.70
N SER A 323 -10.98 -47.84 -32.00
CA SER A 323 -12.20 -48.17 -31.25
C SER A 323 -11.86 -48.52 -29.80
N GLN A 324 -10.78 -49.29 -29.57
CA GLN A 324 -10.32 -49.63 -28.21
C GLN A 324 -10.06 -48.36 -27.38
N THR A 325 -9.44 -47.33 -27.97
CA THR A 325 -9.19 -46.06 -27.29
C THR A 325 -10.49 -45.33 -27.00
N ASN A 326 -11.40 -45.22 -27.97
CA ASN A 326 -12.68 -44.54 -27.79
C ASN A 326 -13.54 -45.22 -26.71
N GLU A 327 -13.58 -46.55 -26.69
CA GLU A 327 -14.27 -47.33 -25.67
C GLU A 327 -13.66 -47.14 -24.27
N LEU A 328 -12.33 -47.08 -24.16
CA LEU A 328 -11.65 -46.74 -22.91
C LEU A 328 -12.06 -45.35 -22.42
N ILE A 329 -12.03 -44.33 -23.30
CA ILE A 329 -12.41 -42.96 -22.94
C ILE A 329 -13.87 -42.90 -22.49
N GLN A 330 -14.79 -43.62 -23.16
CA GLN A 330 -16.19 -43.71 -22.73
C GLN A 330 -16.33 -44.33 -21.33
N LYS A 331 -15.57 -45.40 -21.02
CA LYS A 331 -15.56 -46.01 -19.68
C LYS A 331 -15.02 -45.03 -18.62
N ILE A 332 -13.97 -44.27 -18.94
CA ILE A 332 -13.42 -43.23 -18.06
C ILE A 332 -14.44 -42.11 -17.84
N ASN A 333 -15.15 -41.65 -18.87
CA ASN A 333 -16.17 -40.60 -18.73
C ASN A 333 -17.29 -41.02 -17.78
N LYS A 334 -17.82 -42.24 -17.92
CA LYS A 334 -18.79 -42.81 -16.98
C LYS A 334 -18.27 -42.86 -15.55
N MET A 335 -16.98 -43.16 -15.37
CA MET A 335 -16.33 -43.15 -14.06
C MET A 335 -16.27 -41.73 -13.47
N VAL A 336 -15.85 -40.75 -14.27
CA VAL A 336 -15.73 -39.35 -13.86
C VAL A 336 -17.11 -38.76 -13.53
N GLU A 337 -18.15 -39.09 -14.30
CA GLU A 337 -19.54 -38.73 -14.02
C GLU A 337 -20.00 -39.30 -12.66
N LYS A 338 -19.72 -40.58 -12.39
CA LYS A 338 -20.02 -41.21 -11.09
C LYS A 338 -19.29 -40.50 -9.93
N ASN A 339 -18.10 -39.99 -10.19
CA ASN A 339 -17.31 -39.18 -9.24
C ASN A 339 -17.71 -37.69 -9.23
N LYS A 340 -18.89 -37.33 -9.78
CA LYS A 340 -19.44 -35.97 -9.82
C LYS A 340 -18.52 -34.96 -10.52
N GLY A 341 -17.78 -35.40 -11.54
CA GLY A 341 -16.84 -34.57 -12.28
C GLY A 341 -15.54 -34.24 -11.52
N LYS A 342 -15.36 -34.75 -10.29
CA LYS A 342 -14.17 -34.48 -9.49
C LYS A 342 -12.96 -35.25 -10.01
N CYS A 343 -11.77 -34.69 -9.78
CA CYS A 343 -10.50 -35.39 -9.95
C CYS A 343 -9.93 -35.81 -8.59
N PHE A 344 -8.96 -36.71 -8.59
CA PHE A 344 -8.37 -37.23 -7.37
C PHE A 344 -7.50 -36.18 -6.67
N THR A 345 -7.81 -35.89 -5.41
CA THR A 345 -7.04 -34.99 -4.52
C THR A 345 -6.83 -35.72 -3.18
N SER A 346 -5.58 -35.93 -2.75
CA SER A 346 -5.27 -36.67 -1.51
C SER A 346 -5.55 -35.84 -0.25
N GLU A 347 -6.25 -36.40 0.74
CA GLU A 347 -6.54 -35.81 2.06
C GLU A 347 -5.25 -35.48 2.85
N MET A 348 -4.17 -36.27 2.70
CA MET A 348 -2.91 -36.05 3.41
C MET A 348 -2.14 -34.81 2.90
N LEU A 349 -2.29 -34.48 1.62
CA LEU A 349 -1.78 -33.22 1.04
C LEU A 349 -2.55 -32.02 1.59
N GLN A 350 -3.86 -32.16 1.79
CA GLN A 350 -4.70 -31.11 2.37
C GLN A 350 -4.42 -30.89 3.86
N GLU A 351 -4.19 -31.95 4.65
CA GLU A 351 -3.87 -31.82 6.08
C GLU A 351 -2.49 -31.21 6.36
N ALA A 352 -1.47 -31.61 5.59
CA ALA A 352 -0.13 -31.05 5.72
C ALA A 352 -0.10 -29.57 5.31
N GLU A 353 -0.80 -29.21 4.22
CA GLU A 353 -0.97 -27.83 3.81
C GLU A 353 -1.74 -27.01 4.86
N ALA A 354 -2.80 -27.57 5.45
CA ALA A 354 -3.57 -26.94 6.53
C ALA A 354 -2.77 -26.75 7.83
N ALA A 355 -1.87 -27.69 8.18
CA ALA A 355 -1.01 -27.58 9.36
C ALA A 355 0.05 -26.48 9.18
N ILE A 356 0.65 -26.37 8.00
CA ILE A 356 1.59 -25.31 7.65
C ILE A 356 0.88 -23.95 7.65
N GLN A 357 -0.31 -23.86 7.06
CA GLN A 357 -1.10 -22.62 7.07
C GLN A 357 -1.49 -22.17 8.48
N ARG A 358 -1.80 -23.11 9.39
CA ARG A 358 -2.09 -22.79 10.80
C ARG A 358 -0.86 -22.23 11.53
N GLU A 359 0.30 -22.83 11.34
CA GLU A 359 1.52 -22.37 12.02
C GLU A 359 1.99 -21.01 11.48
N VAL A 360 1.89 -20.80 10.16
CA VAL A 360 2.17 -19.50 9.54
C VAL A 360 1.22 -18.41 10.07
N ARG A 361 -0.07 -18.74 10.21
CA ARG A 361 -1.06 -17.83 10.79
C ARG A 361 -0.74 -17.48 12.25
N ARG A 362 -0.36 -18.47 13.09
CA ARG A 362 0.00 -18.22 14.49
C ARG A 362 1.20 -17.28 14.61
N ILE A 363 2.26 -17.50 13.82
CA ILE A 363 3.47 -16.65 13.83
C ILE A 363 3.13 -15.22 13.39
N LEU A 364 2.30 -15.06 12.35
CA LEU A 364 1.84 -13.75 11.89
C LEU A 364 1.05 -13.01 12.98
N GLU A 365 0.09 -13.68 13.62
CA GLU A 365 -0.74 -13.10 14.68
C GLU A 365 0.09 -12.72 15.93
N GLU A 366 1.05 -13.56 16.32
CA GLU A 366 1.94 -13.30 17.46
C GLU A 366 2.85 -12.09 17.21
N LYS A 367 3.39 -11.96 16.00
CA LYS A 367 4.25 -10.84 15.59
C LYS A 367 3.48 -9.55 15.37
N GLU A 368 2.26 -9.62 14.83
CA GLU A 368 1.35 -8.46 14.76
C GLU A 368 0.99 -7.97 16.16
N GLY A 369 0.79 -8.89 17.12
CA GLY A 369 0.59 -8.58 18.53
C GLY A 369 1.79 -7.88 19.18
N GLU A 370 3.01 -8.38 18.97
CA GLU A 370 4.24 -7.73 19.44
C GLU A 370 4.42 -6.33 18.84
N MET A 371 4.14 -6.17 17.54
CA MET A 371 4.22 -4.89 16.85
C MET A 371 3.24 -3.88 17.43
N LYS A 372 2.01 -4.30 17.71
CA LYS A 372 0.99 -3.46 18.31
C LYS A 372 1.42 -2.98 19.70
N ARG A 373 1.92 -3.89 20.56
CA ARG A 373 2.38 -3.54 21.91
C ARG A 373 3.57 -2.58 21.90
N LEU A 374 4.57 -2.83 21.06
CA LEU A 374 5.74 -1.96 21.01
C LEU A 374 5.38 -0.56 20.46
N ARG A 375 4.47 -0.49 19.49
CA ARG A 375 3.96 0.78 18.97
C ARG A 375 3.18 1.54 20.03
N GLU A 376 2.32 0.85 20.79
CA GLU A 376 1.59 1.42 21.91
C GLU A 376 2.54 1.89 23.03
N GLU A 377 3.57 1.13 23.38
CA GLU A 377 4.58 1.52 24.37
C GLU A 377 5.40 2.74 23.93
N LEU A 378 5.81 2.78 22.66
CA LEU A 378 6.57 3.91 22.12
C LEU A 378 5.70 5.17 22.03
N GLN A 379 4.43 5.02 21.65
CA GLN A 379 3.46 6.12 21.62
C GLN A 379 3.16 6.63 23.04
N LYS A 380 3.02 5.73 24.02
CA LYS A 380 2.82 6.10 25.42
C LYS A 380 4.03 6.84 25.99
N LYS A 381 5.26 6.39 25.71
CA LYS A 381 6.48 7.12 26.10
C LYS A 381 6.57 8.49 25.43
N HIS A 382 6.19 8.57 24.16
CA HIS A 382 6.14 9.85 23.45
C HIS A 382 5.13 10.80 24.10
N GLU A 383 3.93 10.35 24.44
CA GLU A 383 2.94 11.15 25.18
C GLU A 383 3.46 11.55 26.58
N GLU A 384 4.02 10.61 27.34
CA GLU A 384 4.54 10.87 28.70
C GLU A 384 5.69 11.90 28.72
N GLU A 385 6.57 11.88 27.72
CA GLU A 385 7.69 12.84 27.62
C GLU A 385 7.28 14.18 26.95
N THR A 386 6.27 14.18 26.07
CA THR A 386 5.80 15.42 25.41
C THR A 386 4.74 16.18 26.21
N GLU A 387 3.93 15.52 27.02
CA GLU A 387 2.91 16.15 27.89
C GLU A 387 3.47 17.23 28.83
N PRO A 388 4.52 17.01 29.63
CA PRO A 388 5.03 18.04 30.53
C PRO A 388 5.59 19.23 29.76
N LEU A 389 6.20 19.01 28.59
CA LEU A 389 6.66 20.08 27.72
C LEU A 389 5.48 20.86 27.13
N ARG A 390 4.43 20.17 26.66
CA ARG A 390 3.19 20.79 26.16
C ARG A 390 2.50 21.65 27.22
N ARG A 391 2.34 21.13 28.44
CA ARG A 391 1.75 21.88 29.55
C ARG A 391 2.56 23.12 29.89
N LYS A 392 3.88 22.99 30.00
CA LYS A 392 4.78 24.13 30.25
C LYS A 392 4.68 25.18 29.15
N MET A 393 4.58 24.77 27.88
CA MET A 393 4.38 25.69 26.76
C MET A 393 3.01 26.38 26.81
N GLU A 394 1.95 25.65 27.18
CA GLU A 394 0.59 26.20 27.28
C GLU A 394 0.48 27.19 28.43
N GLU A 395 1.01 26.85 29.61
CA GLU A 395 1.11 27.75 30.77
C GLU A 395 1.88 29.01 30.43
N GLN A 396 3.08 28.88 29.82
CA GLN A 396 3.86 30.04 29.37
C GLN A 396 3.13 30.87 28.32
N ARG A 397 2.38 30.24 27.41
CA ARG A 397 1.60 30.93 26.39
C ARG A 397 0.46 31.72 27.00
N GLU A 398 -0.24 31.16 27.97
CA GLU A 398 -1.31 31.84 28.71
C GLU A 398 -0.77 33.00 29.55
N GLU A 399 0.35 32.81 30.24
CA GLU A 399 1.00 33.84 31.05
C GLU A 399 1.45 35.01 30.17
N MET A 400 2.17 34.73 29.08
CA MET A 400 2.55 35.74 28.09
C MET A 400 1.33 36.44 27.48
N GLU A 401 0.24 35.72 27.20
CA GLU A 401 -0.96 36.32 26.61
C GLU A 401 -1.68 37.25 27.61
N LYS A 402 -1.76 36.86 28.89
CA LYS A 402 -2.31 37.70 29.96
C LYS A 402 -1.46 38.95 30.15
N GLU A 403 -0.14 38.80 30.22
CA GLU A 403 0.80 39.91 30.37
C GLU A 403 0.72 40.87 29.16
N ARG A 404 0.64 40.33 27.93
CA ARG A 404 0.45 41.12 26.71
C ARG A 404 -0.84 41.92 26.75
N LYS A 405 -1.97 41.31 27.15
CA LYS A 405 -3.28 41.99 27.25
C LYS A 405 -3.25 43.10 28.30
N GLN A 406 -2.72 42.82 29.49
CA GLN A 406 -2.58 43.83 30.55
C GLN A 406 -1.73 45.02 30.10
N ARG A 407 -0.61 44.75 29.41
CA ARG A 407 0.27 45.81 28.90
C ARG A 407 -0.33 46.58 27.73
N GLU A 408 -1.08 45.92 26.83
CA GLU A 408 -1.84 46.60 25.77
C GLU A 408 -2.91 47.53 26.35
N GLU A 409 -3.59 47.13 27.42
CA GLU A 409 -4.54 47.97 28.14
C GLU A 409 -3.84 49.15 28.82
N GLN A 410 -2.74 48.92 29.53
CA GLN A 410 -1.93 50.00 30.12
C GLN A 410 -1.42 50.98 29.07
N PHE A 411 -0.99 50.49 27.91
CA PHE A 411 -0.50 51.33 26.82
C PHE A 411 -1.63 52.16 26.20
N LYS A 412 -2.82 51.58 25.99
CA LYS A 412 -4.01 52.32 25.54
C LYS A 412 -4.43 53.40 26.54
N GLU A 413 -4.46 53.08 27.83
CA GLU A 413 -4.78 54.04 28.88
C GLU A 413 -3.76 55.20 28.89
N MET A 414 -2.49 54.88 28.73
CA MET A 414 -1.42 55.87 28.62
C MET A 414 -1.53 56.74 27.36
N GLU A 415 -1.89 56.16 26.22
CA GLU A 415 -2.16 56.90 24.98
C GLU A 415 -3.34 57.85 25.14
N GLU A 416 -4.44 57.39 25.75
CA GLU A 416 -5.60 58.24 26.04
C GLU A 416 -5.26 59.38 27.00
N ASN A 417 -4.48 59.11 28.05
CA ASN A 417 -4.04 60.14 28.99
C ASN A 417 -3.13 61.17 28.31
N ASN A 418 -2.17 60.74 27.50
CA ASN A 418 -1.33 61.63 26.70
C ASN A 418 -2.15 62.44 25.68
N TRP A 419 -3.17 61.84 25.08
CA TRP A 419 -4.07 62.54 24.15
C TRP A 419 -4.87 63.63 24.86
N LYS A 420 -5.49 63.31 26.01
CA LYS A 420 -6.22 64.27 26.85
C LYS A 420 -5.31 65.42 27.30
N GLU A 421 -4.08 65.12 27.72
CA GLU A 421 -3.12 66.13 28.15
C GLU A 421 -2.70 67.05 27.00
N ARG A 422 -2.45 66.49 25.80
CA ARG A 422 -2.18 67.30 24.59
C ARG A 422 -3.36 68.18 24.21
N GLU A 423 -4.57 67.63 24.22
CA GLU A 423 -5.78 68.39 23.91
C GLU A 423 -6.00 69.53 24.92
N GLN A 424 -5.77 69.28 26.20
CA GLN A 424 -5.81 70.32 27.23
C GLN A 424 -4.78 71.42 26.97
N LYS A 425 -3.51 71.04 26.71
CA LYS A 425 -2.45 72.02 26.42
C LYS A 425 -2.74 72.83 25.15
N GLU A 426 -3.32 72.22 24.11
CA GLU A 426 -3.79 72.92 22.92
C GLU A 426 -4.92 73.92 23.22
N ARG A 427 -5.89 73.53 24.04
CA ARG A 427 -6.99 74.44 24.46
C ARG A 427 -6.44 75.63 25.25
N GLU A 428 -5.56 75.38 26.21
CA GLU A 428 -4.91 76.45 26.96
C GLU A 428 -4.04 77.35 26.08
N GLN A 429 -3.41 76.80 25.03
CA GLN A 429 -2.67 77.59 24.06
C GLN A 429 -3.60 78.51 23.26
N ARG A 430 -4.73 78.00 22.78
CA ARG A 430 -5.73 78.79 22.06
C ARG A 430 -6.32 79.93 22.90
N GLU A 431 -6.60 79.68 24.18
CA GLU A 431 -7.08 80.74 25.08
C GLU A 431 -6.02 81.82 25.31
N ARG A 432 -4.76 81.41 25.45
CA ARG A 432 -3.64 82.36 25.62
C ARG A 432 -3.33 83.15 24.36
N GLU A 433 -3.44 82.56 23.18
CA GLU A 433 -3.35 83.29 21.90
C GLU A 433 -4.46 84.33 21.76
N LYS A 434 -5.68 84.03 22.25
CA LYS A 434 -6.77 85.03 22.31
C LYS A 434 -6.45 86.15 23.29
N GLU A 435 -5.89 85.84 24.45
CA GLU A 435 -5.47 86.83 25.44
C GLU A 435 -4.37 87.75 24.90
N GLU A 436 -3.32 87.17 24.30
CA GLU A 436 -2.26 87.91 23.63
C GLU A 436 -2.78 88.80 22.51
N LYS A 437 -3.71 88.29 21.70
CA LYS A 437 -4.34 89.08 20.64
C LYS A 437 -5.10 90.28 21.22
N LYS A 438 -5.94 90.06 22.25
CA LYS A 438 -6.66 91.14 22.93
C LYS A 438 -5.72 92.17 23.54
N ARG A 439 -4.61 91.71 24.13
CA ARG A 439 -3.60 92.59 24.74
C ARG A 439 -2.87 93.41 23.70
N LYS A 440 -2.45 92.82 22.58
CA LYS A 440 -1.88 93.57 21.44
C LYS A 440 -2.85 94.63 20.91
N GLU A 441 -4.12 94.29 20.74
CA GLU A 441 -5.15 95.24 20.31
C GLU A 441 -5.39 96.37 21.34
N GLU A 442 -5.21 96.10 22.64
CA GLU A 442 -5.28 97.11 23.69
C GLU A 442 -4.03 98.00 23.73
N GLU A 443 -2.83 97.41 23.62
CA GLU A 443 -1.57 98.12 23.54
C GLU A 443 -1.54 99.06 22.31
N GLU A 444 -2.03 98.60 21.15
CA GLU A 444 -2.17 99.42 19.95
C GLU A 444 -3.15 100.59 20.14
N ARG A 445 -4.30 100.33 20.80
CA ARG A 445 -5.28 101.38 21.11
C ARG A 445 -4.71 102.42 22.07
N GLN A 446 -4.03 101.99 23.14
CA GLN A 446 -3.38 102.87 24.11
C GLN A 446 -2.27 103.68 23.45
N HIS A 447 -1.41 103.03 22.64
CA HIS A 447 -0.37 103.72 21.88
C HIS A 447 -0.96 104.77 20.94
N HIS A 448 -2.01 104.44 20.18
CA HIS A 448 -2.67 105.37 19.27
C HIS A 448 -3.34 106.54 20.01
N GLN A 449 -3.87 106.30 21.22
CA GLN A 449 -4.42 107.35 22.07
C GLN A 449 -3.33 108.29 22.60
N TRP A 450 -2.22 107.75 23.12
CA TRP A 450 -1.09 108.56 23.56
C TRP A 450 -0.45 109.34 22.43
N GLU A 451 -0.38 108.78 21.22
CA GLU A 451 0.16 109.50 20.07
C GLU A 451 -0.70 110.71 19.70
N LYS A 452 -2.04 110.58 19.76
CA LYS A 452 -2.97 111.72 19.59
C LYS A 452 -2.79 112.76 20.69
N GLU A 453 -2.68 112.35 21.95
CA GLU A 453 -2.46 113.24 23.08
C GLU A 453 -1.11 113.97 22.99
N ARG A 454 -0.05 113.27 22.60
CA ARG A 454 1.28 113.83 22.33
C ARG A 454 1.22 114.87 21.22
N GLN A 455 0.62 114.55 20.08
CA GLN A 455 0.46 115.50 18.96
C GLN A 455 -0.37 116.73 19.35
N ALA A 456 -1.42 116.55 20.16
CA ALA A 456 -2.22 117.65 20.68
C ALA A 456 -1.42 118.53 21.66
N LEU A 457 -0.60 117.93 22.53
CA LEU A 457 0.26 118.63 23.48
C LEU A 457 1.39 119.37 22.75
N GLU A 458 2.01 118.78 21.73
CA GLU A 458 3.03 119.42 20.88
C GLU A 458 2.46 120.62 20.11
N LYS A 459 1.24 120.50 19.58
CA LYS A 459 0.55 121.65 18.94
C LYS A 459 0.27 122.77 19.94
N LYS A 460 -0.14 122.46 21.17
CA LYS A 460 -0.34 123.45 22.24
C LYS A 460 0.97 124.13 22.66
N ILE A 461 2.04 123.35 22.85
CA ILE A 461 3.37 123.90 23.12
C ILE A 461 3.80 124.85 22.00
N LYS A 462 3.60 124.47 20.74
CA LYS A 462 3.96 125.31 19.58
C LYS A 462 3.10 126.58 19.43
N GLN A 463 1.86 126.56 19.91
CA GLN A 463 0.95 127.72 19.88
C GLN A 463 1.14 128.65 21.09
N GLU A 464 1.50 128.11 22.26
CA GLU A 464 1.65 128.88 23.51
C GLU A 464 3.09 129.40 23.72
N SER A 465 4.11 128.84 23.05
CA SER A 465 5.51 129.32 23.13
C SER A 465 5.74 130.68 22.47
N GLU A 466 4.70 131.31 21.91
CA GLU A 466 4.74 132.68 21.39
C GLU A 466 4.22 133.73 22.41
N GLU A 467 3.66 133.35 23.57
CA GLU A 467 2.97 134.33 24.46
C GLU A 467 3.27 134.37 25.98
N LYS A 468 4.00 133.46 26.66
CA LYS A 468 4.48 133.70 28.08
C LYS A 468 5.36 132.57 28.67
N GLU A 469 6.53 132.95 29.20
CA GLU A 469 7.53 132.06 29.86
C GLU A 469 7.00 131.20 31.03
N THR A 470 5.95 131.66 31.73
CA THR A 470 5.36 130.93 32.87
C THR A 470 4.40 129.81 32.46
N ILE A 471 3.86 129.87 31.23
CA ILE A 471 2.97 128.87 30.65
C ILE A 471 3.80 127.72 30.07
N ASP A 472 4.94 128.04 29.42
CA ASP A 472 5.92 127.08 28.90
C ASP A 472 6.42 126.10 29.97
N ARG A 473 6.76 126.58 31.18
CA ARG A 473 7.22 125.70 32.27
C ARG A 473 6.18 124.65 32.68
N LYS A 474 4.89 125.01 32.71
CA LYS A 474 3.80 124.09 33.07
C LYS A 474 3.51 123.07 31.97
N LEU A 475 3.68 123.46 30.71
CA LEU A 475 3.54 122.56 29.56
C LEU A 475 4.72 121.58 29.47
N GLU A 476 5.94 122.03 29.72
CA GLU A 476 7.14 121.17 29.76
C GLU A 476 7.06 120.17 30.92
N GLU A 477 6.54 120.59 32.08
CA GLU A 477 6.30 119.70 33.23
C GLU A 477 5.25 118.62 32.91
N LYS A 478 4.20 118.96 32.16
CA LYS A 478 3.24 117.97 31.63
C LYS A 478 3.84 117.03 30.59
N ARG A 479 4.73 117.53 29.72
CA ARG A 479 5.47 116.72 28.74
C ARG A 479 6.34 115.69 29.44
N LYS A 480 7.09 116.11 30.47
CA LYS A 480 7.91 115.22 31.29
C LYS A 480 7.08 114.17 32.03
N GLN A 481 5.94 114.57 32.62
CA GLN A 481 5.01 113.61 33.24
C GLN A 481 4.42 112.60 32.24
N MET A 482 4.17 113.01 31.00
CA MET A 482 3.72 112.11 29.92
C MET A 482 4.83 111.13 29.50
N GLU A 483 6.07 111.60 29.43
CA GLU A 483 7.25 110.77 29.12
C GLU A 483 7.52 109.74 30.23
N GLU A 484 7.49 110.16 31.50
CA GLU A 484 7.61 109.26 32.65
C GLU A 484 6.50 108.18 32.67
N LYS A 485 5.26 108.54 32.33
CA LYS A 485 4.14 107.57 32.21
C LYS A 485 4.33 106.60 31.05
N ARG A 486 4.87 107.07 29.93
CA ARG A 486 5.17 106.23 28.76
C ARG A 486 6.28 105.24 29.08
N ASP A 487 7.36 105.69 29.71
CA ASP A 487 8.48 104.83 30.08
C ASP A 487 8.06 103.77 31.10
N ALA A 488 7.21 104.15 32.07
CA ALA A 488 6.61 103.20 33.00
C ALA A 488 5.78 102.14 32.26
N TRP A 489 4.91 102.54 31.32
CA TRP A 489 4.13 101.59 30.52
C TRP A 489 4.98 100.72 29.60
N GLU A 490 6.01 101.28 28.96
CA GLU A 490 6.93 100.50 28.12
C GLU A 490 7.70 99.45 28.93
N THR A 491 8.01 99.77 30.19
CA THR A 491 8.63 98.83 31.14
C THR A 491 7.64 97.71 31.52
N GLU A 492 6.43 98.05 31.95
CA GLU A 492 5.38 97.07 32.27
C GLU A 492 5.04 96.16 31.07
N ARG A 493 5.01 96.73 29.86
CA ARG A 493 4.78 95.98 28.61
C ARG A 493 5.90 94.97 28.36
N LYS A 494 7.17 95.40 28.47
CA LYS A 494 8.33 94.52 28.27
C LYS A 494 8.36 93.39 29.29
N GLU A 495 8.15 93.71 30.57
CA GLU A 495 8.11 92.71 31.65
C GLU A 495 7.02 91.66 31.42
N TRP A 496 5.84 92.07 30.94
CA TRP A 496 4.76 91.14 30.63
C TRP A 496 5.13 90.19 29.47
N TRP A 497 5.65 90.72 28.36
CA TRP A 497 6.07 89.90 27.21
C TRP A 497 7.27 89.00 27.52
N GLU A 498 8.20 89.45 28.36
CA GLU A 498 9.33 88.64 28.80
C GLU A 498 8.87 87.47 29.66
N LYS A 499 8.00 87.72 30.64
CA LYS A 499 7.36 86.65 31.45
C LYS A 499 6.61 85.67 30.57
N ARG A 500 5.86 86.17 29.58
CA ARG A 500 5.11 85.37 28.61
C ARG A 500 6.00 84.45 27.79
N HIS A 501 7.12 84.97 27.29
CA HIS A 501 8.10 84.18 26.54
C HIS A 501 8.77 83.10 27.39
N GLN A 502 9.06 83.38 28.66
CA GLN A 502 9.59 82.39 29.61
C GLN A 502 8.57 81.25 29.83
N GLU A 503 7.32 81.58 30.14
CA GLU A 503 6.23 80.60 30.34
C GLU A 503 5.97 79.72 29.10
N ASP A 504 6.12 80.27 27.89
CA ASP A 504 6.02 79.50 26.63
C ASP A 504 7.28 78.63 26.38
N GLY A 505 8.44 79.07 26.84
CA GLY A 505 9.69 78.29 26.82
C GLY A 505 9.60 77.05 27.70
N GLU A 506 9.18 77.23 28.96
CA GLU A 506 9.00 76.14 29.93
C GLU A 506 7.99 75.09 29.45
N ARG A 507 6.87 75.54 28.85
CA ARG A 507 5.86 74.62 28.28
C ARG A 507 6.36 73.81 27.10
N ARG A 508 7.18 74.42 26.22
CA ARG A 508 7.79 73.68 25.10
C ARG A 508 8.74 72.60 25.59
N GLU A 509 9.52 72.89 26.62
CA GLU A 509 10.37 71.87 27.26
C GLU A 509 9.54 70.77 27.92
N GLU A 510 8.46 71.12 28.62
CA GLU A 510 7.59 70.15 29.28
C GLU A 510 6.92 69.21 28.25
N LEU A 511 6.42 69.75 27.13
CA LEU A 511 5.84 68.95 26.05
C LEU A 511 6.86 68.01 25.41
N LYS A 512 8.10 68.48 25.25
CA LYS A 512 9.21 67.66 24.74
C LYS A 512 9.56 66.52 25.70
N ARG A 513 9.61 66.80 27.02
CA ARG A 513 9.83 65.76 28.05
C ARG A 513 8.71 64.71 28.05
N LEU A 514 7.46 65.13 27.84
CA LEU A 514 6.32 64.21 27.75
C LEU A 514 6.41 63.32 26.51
N GLN A 515 6.80 63.87 25.35
CA GLN A 515 7.05 63.11 24.12
C GLN A 515 8.18 62.09 24.28
N GLU A 516 9.33 62.51 24.81
CA GLU A 516 10.47 61.62 25.06
C GLU A 516 10.12 60.49 26.03
N LYS A 517 9.29 60.77 27.04
CA LYS A 517 8.80 59.75 27.98
C LYS A 517 7.95 58.70 27.27
N TYR A 518 6.99 59.14 26.45
CA TYR A 518 6.14 58.25 25.66
C TYR A 518 6.94 57.40 24.66
N GLU A 519 7.91 57.99 23.95
CA GLU A 519 8.76 57.25 23.01
C GLU A 519 9.60 56.17 23.71
N LYS A 520 10.20 56.49 24.87
CA LYS A 520 10.94 55.50 25.68
C LYS A 520 10.05 54.35 26.15
N GLU A 521 8.81 54.64 26.49
CA GLU A 521 7.86 53.64 26.99
C GLU A 521 7.37 52.73 25.86
N ARG A 522 7.12 53.30 24.68
CA ARG A 522 6.83 52.57 23.45
C ARG A 522 8.00 51.68 23.02
N GLU A 523 9.23 52.18 23.06
CA GLU A 523 10.42 51.41 22.69
C GLU A 523 10.63 50.21 23.64
N LYS A 524 10.42 50.40 24.95
CA LYS A 524 10.43 49.30 25.92
C LYS A 524 9.39 48.22 25.59
N TYR A 525 8.18 48.64 25.24
CA TYR A 525 7.12 47.73 24.85
C TYR A 525 7.46 46.94 23.56
N GLU A 526 7.99 47.62 22.54
CA GLU A 526 8.40 46.97 21.29
C GLU A 526 9.57 45.99 21.49
N ASN A 527 10.56 46.33 22.31
CA ASN A 527 11.70 45.44 22.61
C ASN A 527 11.25 44.19 23.37
N GLN A 528 10.41 44.33 24.39
CA GLN A 528 9.88 43.18 25.13
C GLN A 528 9.04 42.27 24.23
N ARG A 529 8.26 42.84 23.29
CA ARG A 529 7.51 42.05 22.31
C ARG A 529 8.42 41.22 21.41
N ARG A 530 9.60 41.75 21.03
CA ARG A 530 10.60 41.02 20.25
C ARG A 530 11.23 39.89 21.08
N GLU A 531 11.56 40.16 22.35
CA GLU A 531 12.09 39.13 23.26
C GLU A 531 11.08 37.98 23.48
N ASP A 532 9.79 38.29 23.64
CA ASP A 532 8.72 37.28 23.73
C ASP A 532 8.62 36.44 22.45
N GLU A 533 8.77 37.07 21.28
CA GLU A 533 8.74 36.39 19.99
C GLU A 533 9.95 35.46 19.81
N GLU A 534 11.14 35.87 20.25
CA GLU A 534 12.34 35.03 20.26
C GLU A 534 12.20 33.84 21.21
N ARG A 535 11.72 34.07 22.44
CA ARG A 535 11.43 32.98 23.39
C ARG A 535 10.48 31.94 22.81
N ARG A 536 9.43 32.39 22.09
CA ARG A 536 8.51 31.48 21.38
C ARG A 536 9.20 30.65 20.30
N ARG A 537 10.10 31.26 19.53
CA ARG A 537 10.85 30.56 18.46
C ARG A 537 11.78 29.51 19.03
N GLU A 538 12.44 29.77 20.16
CA GLU A 538 13.30 28.79 20.83
C GLU A 538 12.51 27.58 21.33
N VAL A 539 11.38 27.82 21.99
CA VAL A 539 10.50 26.76 22.50
C VAL A 539 9.89 25.92 21.36
N GLU A 540 9.47 26.55 20.25
CA GLU A 540 8.99 25.86 19.04
C GLU A 540 10.11 24.99 18.41
N LYS A 541 11.36 25.46 18.47
CA LYS A 541 12.53 24.72 17.98
C LYS A 541 12.79 23.48 18.82
N GLU A 542 12.79 23.60 20.16
CA GLU A 542 12.92 22.46 21.06
C GLU A 542 11.83 21.41 20.83
N ARG A 543 10.58 21.84 20.60
CA ARG A 543 9.47 20.93 20.25
C ARG A 543 9.79 20.15 18.97
N LYS A 544 10.21 20.84 17.90
CA LYS A 544 10.52 20.20 16.62
C LYS A 544 11.68 19.22 16.73
N GLU A 545 12.75 19.57 17.44
CA GLU A 545 13.89 18.68 17.66
C GLU A 545 13.49 17.41 18.42
N LEU A 546 12.62 17.53 19.43
CA LEU A 546 12.09 16.38 20.16
C LEU A 546 11.21 15.49 19.26
N GLU A 547 10.36 16.09 18.43
CA GLU A 547 9.46 15.39 17.52
C GLU A 547 10.24 14.64 16.41
N GLU A 548 11.28 15.27 15.86
CA GLU A 548 12.21 14.61 14.92
C GLU A 548 12.96 13.44 15.57
N LYS A 549 13.38 13.57 16.83
CA LYS A 549 14.03 12.48 17.58
C LYS A 549 13.10 11.26 17.69
N TYR A 550 11.83 11.47 17.99
CA TYR A 550 10.85 10.37 18.06
C TYR A 550 10.54 9.77 16.70
N GLN A 551 10.44 10.58 15.64
CA GLN A 551 10.27 10.04 14.29
C GLN A 551 11.42 9.12 13.90
N LYS A 552 12.67 9.52 14.17
CA LYS A 552 13.86 8.68 13.92
C LYS A 552 13.83 7.37 14.71
N GLN A 553 13.43 7.41 15.99
CA GLN A 553 13.29 6.19 16.79
C GLN A 553 12.21 5.27 16.22
N LEU A 554 11.10 5.82 15.74
CA LEU A 554 9.99 5.06 15.15
C LEU A 554 10.41 4.41 13.82
N GLU A 555 11.17 5.11 12.99
CA GLU A 555 11.79 4.55 11.78
C GLU A 555 12.80 3.46 12.09
N GLU A 556 13.65 3.65 13.11
CA GLU A 556 14.64 2.64 13.50
C GLU A 556 13.97 1.35 14.01
N VAL A 557 12.90 1.49 14.78
CA VAL A 557 12.05 0.37 15.19
C VAL A 557 11.48 -0.32 13.96
N LYS A 558 10.84 0.42 13.04
CA LYS A 558 10.26 -0.13 11.80
C LYS A 558 11.30 -0.90 10.99
N ARG A 559 12.52 -0.37 10.84
CA ARG A 559 13.62 -1.02 10.12
C ARG A 559 14.07 -2.32 10.79
N LYS A 560 14.22 -2.34 12.12
CA LYS A 560 14.55 -3.57 12.88
C LYS A 560 13.51 -4.67 12.66
N PHE A 561 12.23 -4.31 12.56
CA PHE A 561 11.16 -5.26 12.26
C PHE A 561 11.17 -5.72 10.80
N GLU A 562 11.46 -4.84 9.84
CA GLU A 562 11.63 -5.24 8.44
C GLU A 562 12.80 -6.25 8.29
N ASP A 563 13.90 -6.01 9.01
CA ASP A 563 15.05 -6.92 9.05
C ASP A 563 14.72 -8.24 9.76
N GLU A 564 13.95 -8.23 10.85
CA GLU A 564 13.48 -9.46 11.51
C GLU A 564 12.48 -10.24 10.66
N ALA A 565 11.56 -9.56 9.98
CA ALA A 565 10.62 -10.20 9.06
C ALA A 565 11.36 -10.86 7.89
N ARG A 566 12.42 -10.21 7.39
CA ARG A 566 13.32 -10.78 6.39
C ARG A 566 14.04 -12.02 6.93
N LYS A 567 14.61 -11.95 8.14
CA LYS A 567 15.23 -13.12 8.80
C LYS A 567 14.24 -14.25 9.02
N GLN A 568 12.99 -13.97 9.39
CA GLN A 568 11.97 -15.00 9.55
C GLN A 568 11.53 -15.61 8.22
N ALA A 569 11.47 -14.83 7.14
CA ALA A 569 11.25 -15.36 5.80
C ALA A 569 12.41 -16.29 5.38
N GLU A 570 13.65 -15.91 5.71
CA GLU A 570 14.84 -16.72 5.52
C GLU A 570 14.81 -17.99 6.37
N GLU A 571 14.47 -17.91 7.66
CA GLU A 571 14.29 -19.04 8.59
C GLU A 571 13.14 -19.96 8.17
N PHE A 572 12.04 -19.42 7.64
CA PHE A 572 10.94 -20.21 7.08
C PHE A 572 11.41 -20.99 5.84
N ASN A 573 12.21 -20.34 4.99
CA ASN A 573 12.81 -20.99 3.84
C ASN A 573 13.85 -22.04 4.26
N GLU A 574 14.65 -21.77 5.29
CA GLU A 574 15.55 -22.74 5.92
C GLU A 574 14.80 -23.88 6.61
N PHE A 575 13.67 -23.62 7.28
CA PHE A 575 12.82 -24.63 7.89
C PHE A 575 12.25 -25.56 6.82
N LYS A 576 11.76 -25.00 5.73
CA LYS A 576 11.31 -25.75 4.54
C LYS A 576 12.44 -26.62 3.98
N GLN A 577 13.66 -26.09 3.87
CA GLN A 577 14.85 -26.83 3.44
C GLN A 577 15.26 -27.93 4.44
N LYS A 578 15.28 -27.63 5.74
CA LYS A 578 15.65 -28.53 6.84
C LYS A 578 14.63 -29.65 7.01
N TYR A 579 13.35 -29.37 6.81
CA TYR A 579 12.29 -30.39 6.81
C TYR A 579 12.47 -31.32 5.61
N LYS A 580 12.74 -30.77 4.42
CA LYS A 580 13.09 -31.56 3.23
C LYS A 580 14.31 -32.47 3.47
N LYS A 581 15.34 -31.96 4.15
CA LYS A 581 16.55 -32.70 4.55
C LYS A 581 16.32 -33.73 5.68
N LYS A 582 15.50 -33.41 6.69
CA LYS A 582 15.15 -34.34 7.78
C LYS A 582 14.31 -35.50 7.25
N PHE A 583 13.39 -35.20 6.34
CA PHE A 583 12.61 -36.19 5.63
C PHE A 583 13.55 -37.11 4.82
N SER A 584 14.51 -36.56 4.07
CA SER A 584 15.49 -37.37 3.35
C SER A 584 16.41 -38.19 4.28
N ALA A 585 16.80 -37.65 5.44
CA ALA A 585 17.64 -38.36 6.41
C ALA A 585 16.89 -39.46 7.17
N PHE A 586 15.60 -39.26 7.45
CA PHE A 586 14.72 -40.29 8.01
C PHE A 586 14.60 -41.47 7.06
N LEU A 587 14.41 -41.20 5.77
CA LEU A 587 14.41 -42.22 4.71
C LEU A 587 15.74 -42.99 4.68
N GLN A 588 16.89 -42.29 4.72
CA GLN A 588 18.21 -42.93 4.75
C GLN A 588 18.46 -43.78 6.02
N LYS A 589 18.01 -43.34 7.19
CA LYS A 589 18.16 -44.10 8.44
C LYS A 589 17.34 -45.39 8.39
N HIS A 590 16.11 -45.29 7.90
CA HIS A 590 15.23 -46.45 7.70
C HIS A 590 15.82 -47.43 6.68
N GLU A 591 16.47 -46.92 5.61
CA GLU A 591 17.19 -47.74 4.64
C GLU A 591 18.37 -48.51 5.26
N LYS A 592 19.09 -47.89 6.20
CA LYS A 592 20.24 -48.49 6.89
C LYS A 592 19.82 -49.57 7.89
N GLU A 593 18.76 -49.32 8.65
CA GLU A 593 18.16 -50.30 9.58
C GLU A 593 17.61 -51.53 8.83
N MET A 594 17.05 -51.34 7.63
CA MET A 594 16.60 -52.43 6.77
C MET A 594 17.78 -53.27 6.22
N LYS A 595 18.91 -52.64 5.88
CA LYS A 595 20.14 -53.34 5.45
C LYS A 595 20.80 -54.12 6.59
N GLU A 596 20.82 -53.57 7.81
CA GLU A 596 21.32 -54.28 9.00
C GLU A 596 20.44 -55.47 9.36
N LYS A 597 19.11 -55.33 9.29
CA LYS A 597 18.17 -56.45 9.47
C LYS A 597 18.39 -57.56 8.43
N GLN A 598 18.62 -57.20 7.17
CA GLN A 598 18.97 -58.17 6.13
C GLN A 598 20.32 -58.86 6.37
N GLN A 599 21.33 -58.16 6.88
CA GLN A 599 22.62 -58.78 7.20
C GLN A 599 22.55 -59.72 8.42
N ILE A 600 21.74 -59.38 9.43
CA ILE A 600 21.48 -60.26 10.58
C ILE A 600 20.73 -61.51 10.12
N GLU A 601 19.72 -61.36 9.27
CA GLU A 601 18.93 -62.47 8.70
C GLU A 601 19.75 -63.38 7.76
N ILE A 602 20.82 -62.85 7.14
CA ILE A 602 21.81 -63.62 6.37
C ILE A 602 22.82 -64.32 7.30
N ARG A 603 23.20 -63.72 8.43
CA ARG A 603 24.12 -64.32 9.42
C ARG A 603 23.47 -65.40 10.29
N GLU A 604 22.16 -65.30 10.57
CA GLU A 604 21.43 -66.25 11.43
C GLU A 604 20.81 -67.44 10.66
N LYS A 605 20.93 -67.51 9.33
CA LYS A 605 20.50 -68.70 8.57
C LYS A 605 21.51 -69.86 8.77
N PRO A 606 21.08 -71.02 9.31
CA PRO A 606 21.95 -72.18 9.46
C PRO A 606 22.45 -72.67 8.10
N LYS A 607 23.77 -72.88 7.96
CA LYS A 607 24.35 -73.58 6.81
C LYS A 607 23.82 -75.01 6.78
N VAL A 608 22.76 -75.25 6.01
CA VAL A 608 22.37 -76.60 5.60
C VAL A 608 22.44 -76.64 4.08
N LYS A 609 23.04 -77.74 3.61
CA LYS A 609 23.21 -78.18 2.22
C LYS A 609 24.43 -77.63 1.48
N GLN A 610 25.56 -78.29 1.69
CA GLN A 610 26.15 -79.07 0.59
C GLN A 610 26.54 -80.46 1.10
N LEU A 611 25.78 -81.47 0.71
CA LEU A 611 26.21 -82.85 0.51
C LEU A 611 25.04 -83.55 -0.20
N ASN A 612 25.10 -83.49 -1.53
CA ASN A 612 24.53 -84.49 -2.43
C ASN A 612 25.22 -84.28 -3.79
N ARG A 613 26.46 -84.75 -3.86
CA ARG A 613 27.06 -85.43 -5.00
C ARG A 613 28.10 -86.41 -4.48
#